data_AF-U9TBX2-F1
#
_entry.id   AF-U9TBX2-F1
#
_cell.length_a   1.000
_cell.length_b   1.000
_cell.length_c   1.000
_cell.angle_alpha   90.00
_cell.angle_beta   90.00
_cell.angle_gamma   90.00
#
_symmetry.space_group_name_H-M   'P 1'
#
loop_
_entity.id
_entity.type
_entity.pdbx_description
1 polymer ?
#
loop_
_entity_poly.entity_id
_entity_poly.type
_entity_poly.pdbx_seq_one_letter_code
_entity_poly.pdbx_strand_id
1 'polypeptide(L)' 'RMVEDPSIQHLISWAPSGDVFSVSNPTEFSKSVLPQYFKHNNWQSFVRQLNSKLL' A
#
# COMPACT_ATOMS: atom_id res chain seq x y z
N ARG A 1 -3.13 7.00 -8.61
CA ARG A 1 -3.04 7.07 -7.14
C ARG A 1 -3.40 5.68 -6.60
N MET A 2 -2.47 4.97 -5.96
CA MET A 2 -2.67 3.57 -5.56
C MET A 2 -3.83 3.38 -4.56
N VAL A 3 -3.90 4.21 -3.51
CA VAL A 3 -4.93 4.07 -2.45
C VAL A 3 -6.34 4.45 -2.94
N GLU A 4 -6.46 5.13 -4.07
CA GLU A 4 -7.74 5.59 -4.64
C GLU A 4 -8.24 4.70 -5.79
N ASP A 5 -7.51 3.62 -6.11
CA ASP A 5 -7.87 2.75 -7.22
C ASP A 5 -8.97 1.75 -6.78
N PRO A 6 -10.19 1.83 -7.35
CA PRO A 6 -11.31 0.98 -6.95
C PRO A 6 -11.04 -0.52 -7.16
N SER A 7 -10.17 -0.88 -8.11
CA SER A 7 -9.88 -2.29 -8.43
C SER A 7 -9.11 -2.99 -7.30
N ILE A 8 -8.39 -2.24 -6.48
CA ILE A 8 -7.57 -2.74 -5.36
C ILE A 8 -8.04 -2.23 -4.00
N GLN A 9 -9.20 -1.57 -3.93
CA GLN A 9 -9.75 -0.98 -2.71
C GLN A 9 -9.98 -2.03 -1.59
N HIS A 10 -10.19 -3.29 -1.96
CA HIS A 10 -10.31 -4.40 -1.01
C HIS A 10 -8.97 -4.78 -0.34
N LEU A 11 -7.83 -4.39 -0.92
CA LEU A 11 -6.48 -4.63 -0.41
C LEU A 11 -5.88 -3.39 0.27
N ILE A 12 -6.18 -2.20 -0.24
CA ILE A 12 -5.68 -0.93 0.31
C ILE A 12 -6.74 0.16 0.18
N SER A 13 -7.03 0.87 1.27
CA SER A 13 -8.03 1.94 1.28
C SER A 13 -7.74 2.99 2.33
N TRP A 14 -8.15 4.23 2.06
CA TRP A 14 -8.22 5.28 3.07
C TRP A 14 -9.25 4.93 4.15
N ALA A 15 -8.94 5.26 5.40
CA ALA A 15 -9.93 5.38 6.46
C ALA A 15 -10.91 6.52 6.11
N PRO A 16 -12.14 6.52 6.66
CA PRO A 16 -13.11 7.58 6.37
C PRO A 16 -12.62 9.00 6.68
N SER A 17 -11.72 9.14 7.64
CA SER A 17 -11.05 10.40 8.01
C SER A 17 -10.00 10.87 7.01
N GLY A 18 -9.52 10.00 6.11
CA GLY A 18 -8.53 10.32 5.06
C GLY A 18 -7.10 10.56 5.55
N ASP A 19 -6.84 10.37 6.84
CA ASP A 19 -5.55 10.58 7.51
C ASP A 19 -4.68 9.31 7.54
N VAL A 20 -5.32 8.14 7.53
CA VAL A 20 -4.67 6.83 7.58
C VAL A 20 -5.20 5.96 6.45
N PHE A 21 -4.36 5.11 5.89
CA PHE A 21 -4.80 4.01 5.03
C PHE A 21 -4.50 2.67 5.68
N SER A 22 -5.32 1.67 5.40
CA SER A 22 -5.15 0.31 5.89
C SER A 22 -4.83 -0.65 4.75
N VAL A 23 -4.01 -1.66 5.02
CA VAL A 23 -3.76 -2.80 4.13
C VAL A 23 -4.34 -4.05 4.77
N SER A 24 -5.38 -4.64 4.15
CA SER A 24 -6.16 -5.74 4.73
C SER A 24 -5.44 -7.09 4.65
N ASN A 25 -4.72 -7.34 3.56
CA ASN A 25 -3.92 -8.56 3.34
C ASN A 25 -2.53 -8.18 2.80
N PRO A 26 -1.53 -7.96 3.68
CA PRO A 26 -0.20 -7.55 3.27
C PRO A 26 0.48 -8.54 2.32
N THR A 27 0.22 -9.84 2.45
CA THR A 27 0.82 -10.87 1.59
C THR A 27 0.30 -10.78 0.16
N GLU A 28 -1.02 -10.66 -0.01
CA GLU A 28 -1.65 -10.52 -1.32
C GLU A 28 -1.36 -9.16 -1.95
N PHE A 29 -1.46 -8.08 -1.18
CA PHE A 29 -1.07 -6.74 -1.61
C PHE A 29 0.37 -6.71 -2.13
N SER A 30 1.29 -7.35 -1.40
CA SER A 30 2.70 -7.44 -1.82
C SER A 30 2.85 -8.13 -3.16
N LYS A 31 2.15 -9.25 -3.40
CA LYS A 31 2.28 -10.03 -4.64
C LYS A 31 1.58 -9.38 -5.83
N SER A 32 0.37 -8.89 -5.63
CA SER A 32 -0.54 -8.48 -6.71
C SER A 32 -0.47 -6.99 -6.99
N VAL A 33 -0.25 -6.15 -5.98
CA VAL A 33 -0.35 -4.69 -6.11
C VAL A 33 1.02 -4.04 -6.23
N LEU A 34 1.97 -4.37 -5.35
CA LEU A 34 3.28 -3.70 -5.35
C LEU A 34 4.00 -3.74 -6.72
N PRO A 35 4.04 -4.84 -7.49
CA PRO A 35 4.65 -4.86 -8.82
C PRO A 35 4.03 -3.90 -9.85
N GLN A 36 2.77 -3.50 -9.66
CA GLN A 36 2.08 -2.58 -10.57
C GLN A 36 2.49 -1.11 -10.34
N TYR A 37 2.87 -0.76 -9.10
CA TYR A 37 3.22 0.62 -8.71
C TYR A 37 4.69 0.80 -8.35
N PHE A 38 5.41 -0.28 -8.05
CA PHE A 38 6.81 -0.30 -7.63
C PHE A 38 7.60 -1.38 -8.39
N LYS A 39 8.91 -1.25 -8.46
CA LYS A 39 9.80 -2.23 -9.12
C LYS A 39 10.09 -3.48 -8.28
N HIS A 40 9.31 -3.73 -7.23
CA HIS A 40 9.47 -4.86 -6.32
C HIS A 40 8.13 -5.25 -5.70
N ASN A 41 8.06 -6.46 -5.14
CA ASN A 41 6.94 -6.94 -4.31
C ASN A 41 7.28 -6.99 -2.82
N ASN A 42 8.36 -6.33 -2.38
CA ASN A 42 8.81 -6.40 -0.99
C ASN A 42 8.02 -5.46 -0.06
N TRP A 43 7.26 -6.06 0.86
CA TRP A 43 6.51 -5.34 1.90
C TRP A 43 7.39 -4.42 2.75
N GLN A 44 8.56 -4.89 3.18
CA GLN A 44 9.43 -4.12 4.07
C GLN A 44 10.03 -2.90 3.34
N SER A 45 10.33 -3.04 2.05
CA SER A 45 10.73 -1.90 1.22
C SER A 45 9.62 -0.86 1.10
N PHE A 46 8.36 -1.31 0.93
CA PHE A 46 7.19 -0.43 0.92
C PHE A 46 7.02 0.31 2.26
N VAL A 47 7.03 -0.42 3.39
CA VAL A 47 6.94 0.17 4.74
C VAL A 47 8.08 1.17 4.99
N ARG A 48 9.31 0.82 4.60
CA ARG A 48 10.46 1.72 4.75
C ARG A 48 10.28 2.99 3.93
N GLN A 49 9.82 2.93 2.69
CA GLN A 49 9.58 4.13 1.86
C GLN A 49 8.56 5.09 2.49
N LEU A 50 7.53 4.56 3.17
CA LEU A 50 6.57 5.37 3.93
C LEU A 50 7.24 6.02 5.16
N ASN A 51 8.06 5.25 5.88
CA ASN A 51 8.70 5.67 7.13
C ASN A 51 9.96 6.52 6.91
N SER A 52 10.56 6.54 5.72
CA SER A 52 11.76 7.33 5.39
C SER A 52 11.55 8.85 5.47
N LYS A 53 10.37 9.34 5.86
CA LYS A 53 10.10 10.74 6.20
C LYS A 53 10.19 11.05 7.71
N LEU A 54 10.54 10.08 8.54
CA LEU A 54 10.63 10.16 10.01
C LEU A 54 12.07 9.97 10.55
N LEU A 55 13.08 10.20 9.72
CA LEU A 55 14.46 10.50 10.15
C LEU A 55 14.88 11.85 9.56
#